data_AF-A0A1C2ADE8-F1
#
_entry.id   AF-A0A1C2ADE8-F1
#
_cell.length_a   1.000
_cell.length_b   1.000
_cell.length_c   1.000
_cell.angle_alpha   90.00
_cell.angle_beta   90.00
_cell.angle_gamma   90.00
#
_symmetry.space_group_name_H-M   'P 1'
#
loop_
_entity.id
_entity.type
_entity.pdbx_description
1 polymer ?
#
loop_
_entity_poly.entity_id
_entity_poly.type
_entity_poly.pdbx_seq_one_letter_code
_entity_poly.pdbx_strand_id
1 'polypeptide(L)' 'MGIHYDYKSTRGAKAMEKQAKREKKLAEKRAKKIAKQGDPKSPEDKTIPIDQIITLDHLTNPDKK' A
#
# COMPACT_ATOMS: atom_id res chain seq x y z
N MET A 1 36.16 -17.87 -25.76
CA MET A 1 36.34 -17.39 -24.37
C MET A 1 35.00 -17.44 -23.67
N GLY A 2 34.72 -18.52 -22.94
CA GLY A 2 33.45 -18.64 -22.21
C GLY A 2 33.55 -17.90 -20.89
N ILE A 3 32.59 -17.00 -20.62
CA ILE A 3 32.45 -16.40 -19.29
C ILE A 3 31.96 -17.54 -18.38
N HIS A 4 32.86 -18.14 -17.61
CA HIS A 4 32.44 -19.11 -16.61
C HIS A 4 31.61 -18.38 -15.56
N TYR A 5 30.33 -18.71 -15.50
CA TYR A 5 29.44 -18.24 -14.45
C TYR A 5 29.68 -19.08 -13.20
N ASP A 6 30.72 -18.74 -12.45
CA ASP A 6 30.83 -19.24 -11.09
C ASP A 6 29.59 -18.84 -10.31
N TYR A 7 29.12 -19.76 -9.48
CA TYR A 7 27.93 -19.54 -8.65
C TYR A 7 28.03 -18.24 -7.83
N LYS A 8 29.24 -17.86 -7.42
CA LYS A 8 29.52 -16.62 -6.69
C LYS A 8 29.30 -15.35 -7.53
N SER A 9 29.57 -15.37 -8.84
CA SER A 9 29.46 -14.18 -9.70
C SER A 9 28.01 -13.85 -10.09
N THR A 10 27.11 -14.85 -10.12
CA THR A 10 25.70 -14.65 -10.49
C THR A 10 24.73 -14.61 -9.30
N ARG A 11 25.22 -14.84 -8.08
CA ARG A 11 24.40 -14.91 -6.86
C ARG A 11 23.59 -13.63 -6.62
N GLY A 12 24.20 -12.45 -6.83
CA GLY A 12 23.52 -11.16 -6.67
C GLY A 12 22.37 -10.96 -7.66
N ALA A 13 22.63 -11.26 -8.95
CA ALA A 13 21.61 -11.18 -10.00
C ALA A 13 20.44 -12.14 -9.72
N LYS A 14 20.72 -13.38 -9.32
CA LYS A 14 19.69 -14.37 -8.94
C LYS A 14 18.89 -13.92 -7.71
N ALA A 15 19.53 -13.27 -6.74
CA ALA A 15 18.84 -12.75 -5.55
C ALA A 15 17.88 -11.61 -5.91
N MET A 16 18.30 -10.66 -6.74
CA MET A 16 17.43 -9.59 -7.24
C MET A 16 16.27 -10.13 -8.07
N GLU A 17 16.53 -11.10 -8.97
CA GLU A 17 15.47 -11.72 -9.76
C GLU A 17 14.44 -12.43 -8.88
N LYS A 18 14.90 -13.11 -7.82
CA LYS A 18 14.01 -13.74 -6.83
C LYS A 18 13.19 -12.72 -6.04
N GLN A 19 13.78 -11.60 -5.65
CA GLN A 19 13.06 -10.51 -4.97
C GLN A 19 11.99 -9.91 -5.89
N ALA A 20 12.34 -9.57 -7.13
CA ALA A 20 11.40 -9.03 -8.11
C ALA A 20 10.22 -10.00 -8.37
N LYS A 21 10.48 -11.30 -8.50
CA LYS A 21 9.42 -12.32 -8.63
C LYS A 21 8.51 -12.38 -7.40
N ARG A 22 9.07 -12.23 -6.20
CA ARG A 22 8.29 -12.23 -4.94
C ARG A 22 7.41 -10.99 -4.84
N GLU A 23 7.95 -9.82 -5.17
CA GLU A 23 7.24 -8.55 -5.14
C GLU A 23 6.08 -8.53 -6.14
N LYS A 24 6.29 -9.01 -7.37
CA LYS A 24 5.21 -9.16 -8.37
C LYS A 24 4.08 -10.06 -7.85
N LYS A 25 4.42 -11.23 -7.30
CA LYS A 25 3.42 -12.14 -6.70
C LYS A 25 2.69 -11.50 -5.51
N LEU A 26 3.39 -10.70 -4.70
CA LEU A 26 2.77 -10.02 -3.56
C LEU A 26 1.82 -8.92 -4.02
N ALA A 27 2.19 -8.15 -5.05
CA ALA A 27 1.36 -7.12 -5.65
C ALA A 27 0.08 -7.72 -6.26
N GLU A 28 0.20 -8.80 -7.04
CA GLU A 28 -0.97 -9.53 -7.57
C GLU A 28 -1.88 -10.06 -6.46
N LYS A 29 -1.30 -10.61 -5.38
CA LYS A 29 -2.08 -11.07 -4.21
C LYS A 29 -2.80 -9.91 -3.52
N ARG A 30 -2.15 -8.76 -3.35
CA ARG A 30 -2.76 -7.55 -2.77
C ARG A 30 -3.89 -7.04 -3.65
N ALA A 31 -3.68 -6.94 -4.97
CA ALA A 31 -4.71 -6.55 -5.93
C ALA A 31 -5.92 -7.49 -5.88
N LYS A 32 -5.69 -8.81 -5.86
CA LYS A 32 -6.77 -9.81 -5.70
C LYS A 32 -7.50 -9.69 -4.36
N LYS A 33 -6.80 -9.30 -3.28
CA LYS A 33 -7.41 -9.10 -1.96
C LYS A 33 -8.32 -7.87 -1.97
N ILE A 34 -7.87 -6.75 -2.53
CA ILE A 34 -8.67 -5.52 -2.67
C ILE A 34 -9.90 -5.80 -3.54
N ALA A 35 -9.74 -6.45 -4.69
CA ALA A 35 -10.86 -6.81 -5.56
C ALA A 35 -11.89 -7.75 -4.89
N LYS A 36 -11.47 -8.59 -3.93
CA LYS A 36 -12.37 -9.52 -3.21
C LYS A 36 -13.02 -8.93 -1.97
N GLN A 37 -12.30 -8.12 -1.19
CA GLN A 37 -12.81 -7.51 0.03
C GLN A 37 -13.57 -6.20 -0.23
N GLY A 38 -13.52 -5.69 -1.47
CA GLY A 38 -13.84 -4.30 -1.76
C GLY A 38 -12.71 -3.39 -1.31
N ASP A 39 -12.68 -2.15 -1.82
CA ASP A 39 -11.84 -1.12 -1.23
C ASP A 39 -12.12 -1.11 0.28
N PRO A 40 -11.09 -1.22 1.15
CA PRO A 40 -11.32 -0.92 2.55
C PRO A 40 -11.88 0.49 2.53
N LYS A 41 -13.15 0.66 2.92
CA LYS A 41 -13.74 1.98 3.11
C LYS A 41 -12.65 2.78 3.81
N SER A 42 -12.09 3.77 3.12
CA SER A 42 -11.18 4.72 3.74
C SER A 42 -11.89 5.10 5.04
N PRO A 43 -11.25 4.97 6.22
CA PRO A 43 -11.89 5.44 7.43
C PRO A 43 -12.37 6.85 7.09
N GLU A 44 -13.69 7.04 7.08
CA GLU A 44 -14.25 8.35 6.74
C GLU A 44 -13.57 9.30 7.71
N ASP A 45 -12.77 10.22 7.17
CA ASP A 45 -12.00 11.16 7.97
C ASP A 45 -13.05 12.06 8.64
N LYS A 46 -13.46 11.69 9.86
CA LYS A 46 -14.40 12.45 10.72
C LYS A 46 -13.74 13.69 11.31
N THR A 47 -12.80 14.27 10.55
CA THR A 47 -12.01 15.42 10.94
C THR A 47 -12.62 16.64 10.27
N ILE A 48 -12.82 17.68 11.08
CA ILE A 48 -13.26 18.97 10.58
C ILE A 48 -12.08 19.56 9.77
N PRO A 49 -12.32 20.07 8.56
CA PRO A 49 -11.28 20.70 7.75
C PRO A 49 -10.71 21.92 8.46
N ILE A 50 -9.38 22.09 8.39
CA ILE A 50 -8.64 23.16 9.09
C ILE A 50 -9.08 24.56 8.61
N ASP A 51 -9.53 24.66 7.36
CA ASP A 51 -9.97 25.92 6.75
C ASP A 51 -11.35 26.40 7.27
N GLN A 52 -12.07 25.59 8.05
CA GLN A 52 -13.39 25.94 8.57
C GLN A 52 -13.31 26.51 9.99
N ILE A 53 -14.05 27.61 10.24
CA ILE A 53 -14.18 28.22 11.56
C ILE A 53 -15.11 27.35 12.42
N ILE A 54 -14.69 27.02 13.64
CA ILE A 54 -15.50 26.25 14.61
C ILE A 54 -16.65 27.13 15.13
N THR A 55 -17.86 26.90 14.64
CA THR A 55 -19.11 27.48 15.14
C THR A 55 -19.70 26.71 16.33
N LEU A 56 -20.55 27.38 17.11
CA LEU A 56 -21.29 26.79 18.24
C LEU A 56 -22.06 25.51 17.84
N ASP A 57 -22.59 25.45 16.62
CA ASP A 57 -23.29 24.28 16.07
C ASP A 57 -22.43 23.00 16.01
N HIS A 58 -21.11 23.11 15.89
CA HIS A 58 -20.19 21.96 15.92
C HIS A 58 -19.96 21.45 17.34
N LEU A 59 -20.25 22.27 18.36
CA LEU A 59 -20.12 21.93 19.77
C LEU A 59 -21.44 21.41 20.35
N THR A 60 -22.58 21.84 19.80
CA THR A 60 -23.91 21.53 20.33
C THR A 60 -24.61 20.37 19.61
N ASN A 61 -24.21 20.03 18.38
CA ASN A 61 -24.83 18.95 17.60
C ASN A 61 -23.88 17.75 17.44
N PRO A 62 -24.02 16.68 18.24
CA PRO A 62 -23.14 15.51 18.18
C PRO A 62 -23.28 14.69 16.88
N ASP A 63 -24.35 14.89 16.11
CA ASP A 63 -24.62 14.21 14.84
C ASP A 63 -23.97 14.92 13.63
N LYS A 64 -23.51 16.16 13.79
CA LYS A 64 -22.83 16.97 12.75
C LYS A 64 -21.31 16.95 12.95
N LYS A 65 -20.75 15.75 13.05
CA LYS A 65 -19.28 15.51 13.09
C LYS A 65 -18.72 15.31 11.70
#